data_AF-A0A7K1B7W9-F1
#
_entry.id   AF-A0A7K1B7W9-F1
#
_cell.length_a   1.000
_cell.length_b   1.000
_cell.length_c   1.000
_cell.angle_alpha   90.00
_cell.angle_beta   90.00
_cell.angle_gamma   90.00
#
_symmetry.space_group_name_H-M   'P 1'
#
loop_
_entity.id
_entity.type
_entity.pdbx_description
1 polymer ?
#
loop_
_entity_poly.entity_id
_entity_poly.type
_entity_poly.pdbx_seq_one_letter_code
_entity_poly.pdbx_strand_id
1 'polypeptide(L)'
;MKLRLATLFVAGLLCGCGAATTSQPDEAGSSQDETAQPDGLAPTTSQPAAPLTTVAPELSSEQTEIDIVAAASLARLTTDNSFGGASVFDRVNIVDRYGTPTPDGFLQFGPDSSLIEPEVRAAVEQALKPMSVTWVGSSSEVIGTGQEIPSYQDVGPVLTLGTPSVDGDQAAMTTGLWCGDLCGAGGTHRLEWTESEGWLITGMEGPQWIS
;
A
#
# COMPACT_ATOMS: atom_id res chain seq x y z
N MET A 1 -28.53 23.63 3.46
CA MET A 1 -27.52 22.58 3.23
C MET A 1 -28.10 21.28 3.77
N LYS A 2 -28.51 20.34 2.90
CA LYS A 2 -29.23 19.11 3.28
C LYS A 2 -28.22 17.99 3.56
N LEU A 3 -28.06 17.62 4.82
CA LEU A 3 -27.24 16.50 5.28
C LEU A 3 -27.96 15.19 4.94
N ARG A 4 -27.36 14.33 4.10
CA ARG A 4 -27.86 12.97 3.85
C ARG A 4 -27.14 12.01 4.80
N LEU A 5 -27.89 11.48 5.76
CA LEU A 5 -27.46 10.45 6.70
C LEU A 5 -27.56 9.09 5.98
N ALA A 6 -26.44 8.42 5.74
CA ALA A 6 -26.42 7.06 5.21
C ALA A 6 -26.33 6.06 6.37
N THR A 7 -27.40 5.29 6.58
CA THR A 7 -27.45 4.19 7.53
C THR A 7 -26.84 2.95 6.87
N LEU A 8 -25.71 2.47 7.38
CA LEU A 8 -25.14 1.18 6.98
C LEU A 8 -25.65 0.08 7.92
N PHE A 9 -26.35 -0.90 7.35
CA PHE A 9 -26.68 -2.17 7.99
C PHE A 9 -25.49 -3.12 7.85
N VAL A 10 -24.92 -3.59 8.96
CA VAL A 10 -23.97 -4.71 8.96
C VAL A 10 -24.73 -5.97 9.37
N ALA A 11 -25.01 -6.83 8.39
CA ALA A 11 -25.49 -8.19 8.65
C ALA A 11 -24.27 -9.09 8.88
N GLY A 12 -24.19 -9.66 10.07
CA GLY A 12 -23.19 -10.68 10.40
C GLY A 12 -23.47 -11.99 9.67
N LEU A 13 -22.40 -12.67 9.25
CA LEU A 13 -22.45 -14.07 8.83
C LEU A 13 -21.42 -14.88 9.60
N LEU A 14 -21.91 -16.03 10.05
CA LEU A 14 -21.35 -16.97 11.00
C LEU A 14 -20.24 -17.87 10.42
N CYS A 15 -19.35 -18.28 11.33
CA CYS A 15 -18.72 -19.58 11.50
C CYS A 15 -18.54 -20.50 10.27
N GLY A 16 -17.28 -20.84 9.99
CA GLY A 16 -16.89 -22.07 9.30
C GLY A 16 -15.56 -22.60 9.83
N CYS A 17 -15.60 -23.52 10.79
CA CYS A 17 -14.48 -24.40 11.10
C CYS A 17 -14.41 -25.47 10.00
N GLY A 18 -13.28 -25.53 9.28
CA GLY A 18 -13.00 -26.58 8.30
C GLY A 18 -11.57 -27.08 8.47
N ALA A 19 -11.42 -28.24 9.10
CA ALA A 19 -10.20 -29.04 9.05
C ALA A 19 -10.27 -29.97 7.83
N ALA A 20 -9.21 -30.02 7.03
CA ALA A 20 -8.94 -31.11 6.08
C ALA A 20 -7.42 -31.13 5.80
N THR A 21 -6.69 -32.10 6.35
CA THR A 21 -6.35 -33.39 5.73
C THR A 21 -5.25 -33.27 4.68
N THR A 22 -4.04 -33.61 5.10
CA THR A 22 -2.88 -33.97 4.29
C THR A 22 -3.17 -35.23 3.47
N SER A 23 -2.95 -35.17 2.16
CA SER A 23 -2.71 -36.36 1.32
C SER A 23 -1.88 -35.97 0.11
N GLN A 24 -0.65 -36.48 0.09
CA GLN A 24 0.25 -36.57 -1.06
C GLN A 24 -0.29 -37.62 -2.03
N PRO A 25 -0.06 -37.45 -3.35
CA PRO A 25 0.52 -38.58 -4.08
C PRO A 25 1.64 -38.16 -5.04
N ASP A 26 2.69 -38.96 -5.01
CA ASP A 26 3.60 -39.17 -6.14
C ASP A 26 2.80 -39.76 -7.32
N GLU A 27 2.96 -39.24 -8.53
CA GLU A 27 2.96 -40.07 -9.75
C GLU A 27 3.77 -39.40 -10.87
N ALA A 28 4.79 -40.11 -11.32
CA ALA A 28 5.47 -39.91 -12.58
C ALA A 28 4.61 -40.48 -13.72
N GLY A 29 4.43 -39.75 -14.81
CA GLY A 29 3.65 -40.21 -15.96
C GLY A 29 4.07 -39.53 -17.25
N SER A 30 4.47 -40.36 -18.22
CA SER A 30 5.08 -40.03 -19.50
C SER A 30 4.04 -39.88 -20.63
N SER A 31 4.50 -39.38 -21.79
CA SER A 31 4.08 -39.71 -23.17
C SER A 31 3.04 -38.84 -23.92
N GLN A 32 3.59 -38.19 -24.97
CA GLN A 32 3.16 -38.01 -26.37
C GLN A 32 1.77 -38.49 -26.85
N ASP A 33 1.07 -37.65 -27.63
CA ASP A 33 0.51 -37.86 -29.00
C ASP A 33 -0.45 -36.70 -29.34
N GLU A 34 -0.29 -35.91 -30.40
CA GLU A 34 -0.54 -36.15 -31.84
C GLU A 34 -2.00 -35.92 -32.30
N THR A 35 -2.15 -34.94 -33.21
CA THR A 35 -3.23 -34.69 -34.19
C THR A 35 -4.66 -34.39 -33.75
N ALA A 36 -5.17 -33.20 -34.11
CA ALA A 36 -6.04 -33.03 -35.28
C ALA A 36 -6.52 -31.56 -35.39
N GLN A 37 -6.34 -30.99 -36.57
CA GLN A 37 -6.74 -29.65 -36.97
C GLN A 37 -8.07 -29.72 -37.72
N PRO A 38 -9.12 -28.99 -37.30
CA PRO A 38 -10.27 -28.73 -38.15
C PRO A 38 -10.24 -27.30 -38.74
N ASP A 39 -10.74 -27.25 -39.97
CA ASP A 39 -10.78 -26.13 -40.88
C ASP A 39 -11.45 -24.85 -40.36
N GLY A 40 -10.81 -23.73 -40.70
CA GLY A 40 -11.47 -22.73 -41.55
C GLY A 40 -12.59 -21.91 -40.92
N LEU A 41 -12.22 -20.93 -40.10
CA LEU A 41 -12.98 -19.68 -39.97
C LEU A 41 -12.06 -18.52 -40.33
N ALA A 42 -12.46 -17.73 -41.32
CA ALA A 42 -11.70 -16.59 -41.81
C ALA A 42 -11.37 -15.63 -40.65
N PRO A 43 -10.11 -15.15 -40.53
CA PRO A 43 -9.75 -14.19 -39.51
C PRO A 43 -10.56 -12.92 -39.77
N THR A 44 -11.54 -12.64 -38.91
CA THR A 44 -12.10 -11.30 -38.83
C THR A 44 -10.96 -10.45 -38.29
N THR A 45 -10.35 -9.65 -39.16
CA THR A 45 -9.30 -8.71 -38.79
C THR A 45 -9.94 -7.67 -37.88
N SER A 46 -10.02 -7.98 -36.59
CA SER A 46 -10.32 -7.02 -35.53
C SER A 46 -9.21 -6.01 -35.55
N GLN A 47 -9.41 -4.92 -36.30
CA GLN A 47 -8.60 -3.73 -36.23
C GLN A 47 -8.62 -3.30 -34.76
N PRO A 48 -7.46 -3.32 -34.06
CA PRO A 48 -7.40 -2.86 -32.68
C PRO A 48 -7.98 -1.45 -32.64
N ALA A 49 -9.06 -1.26 -31.89
CA ALA A 49 -9.56 0.08 -31.63
C ALA A 49 -8.37 0.87 -31.07
N ALA A 50 -8.05 2.00 -31.70
CA ALA A 50 -7.02 2.89 -31.18
C ALA A 50 -7.38 3.16 -29.71
N PRO A 51 -6.47 2.93 -28.76
CA PRO A 51 -6.77 3.18 -27.35
C PRO A 51 -7.19 4.65 -27.25
N LEU A 52 -8.40 4.88 -26.73
CA LEU A 52 -8.80 6.22 -26.36
C LEU A 52 -7.82 6.64 -25.26
N THR A 53 -6.93 7.57 -25.59
CA THR A 53 -6.04 8.17 -24.61
C THR A 53 -6.89 9.05 -23.72
N THR A 54 -7.39 8.46 -22.65
CA THR A 54 -8.01 9.18 -21.54
C THR A 54 -6.91 10.04 -20.91
N VAL A 55 -7.00 11.35 -21.11
CA VAL A 55 -6.08 12.30 -20.47
C VAL A 55 -6.59 12.47 -19.04
N ALA A 56 -5.76 12.12 -18.05
CA ALA A 56 -6.05 12.37 -16.66
C ALA A 56 -6.48 13.84 -16.47
N PRO A 57 -7.52 14.13 -15.65
CA PRO A 57 -7.80 15.51 -15.29
C PRO A 57 -6.52 16.15 -14.74
N GLU A 58 -6.21 17.38 -15.15
CA GLU A 58 -5.10 18.16 -14.58
C GLU A 58 -5.40 18.45 -13.10
N LEU A 59 -5.15 17.47 -12.24
CA LEU A 59 -5.07 17.69 -10.82
C LEU A 59 -3.90 18.64 -10.55
N SER A 60 -4.05 19.50 -9.53
CA SER A 60 -2.91 20.25 -9.04
C SER A 60 -1.87 19.28 -8.49
N SER A 61 -0.59 19.64 -8.59
CA SER A 61 0.51 18.85 -7.99
C SER A 61 0.28 18.59 -6.50
N GLU A 62 -0.33 19.54 -5.80
CA GLU A 62 -0.72 19.44 -4.39
C GLU A 62 -1.78 18.35 -4.15
N GLN A 63 -2.86 18.34 -4.93
CA GLN A 63 -3.90 17.30 -4.77
C GLN A 63 -3.35 15.91 -5.10
N THR A 64 -2.51 15.82 -6.12
CA THR A 64 -1.83 14.57 -6.49
C THR A 64 -0.96 14.04 -5.33
N GLU A 65 -0.17 14.90 -4.68
CA GLU A 65 0.62 14.50 -3.51
C GLU A 65 -0.27 14.01 -2.37
N ILE A 66 -1.32 14.76 -2.04
CA ILE A 66 -2.29 14.42 -1.00
C ILE A 66 -2.86 13.00 -1.19
N ASP A 67 -3.31 12.70 -2.41
CA ASP A 67 -3.96 11.43 -2.72
C ASP A 67 -2.98 10.26 -2.69
N ILE A 68 -1.77 10.44 -3.24
CA ILE A 68 -0.72 9.40 -3.24
C ILE A 68 -0.29 9.06 -1.82
N VAL A 69 -0.01 10.07 -1.00
CA VAL A 69 0.49 9.88 0.37
C VAL A 69 -0.56 9.21 1.23
N ALA A 70 -1.83 9.60 1.10
CA ALA A 70 -2.94 8.95 1.79
C ALA A 70 -3.11 7.47 1.38
N ALA A 71 -3.10 7.19 0.07
CA ALA A 71 -3.24 5.84 -0.46
C ALA A 71 -2.10 4.91 -0.04
N ALA A 72 -0.85 5.35 -0.18
CA ALA A 72 0.33 4.57 0.20
C ALA A 72 0.39 4.31 1.71
N SER A 73 0.01 5.30 2.54
CA SER A 73 -0.06 5.15 4.00
C SER A 73 -1.08 4.08 4.39
N LEU A 74 -2.28 4.13 3.82
CA LEU A 74 -3.33 3.15 4.07
C LEU A 74 -2.89 1.75 3.64
N ALA A 75 -2.35 1.62 2.42
CA ALA A 75 -1.88 0.34 1.89
C ALA A 75 -0.79 -0.28 2.75
N ARG A 76 0.22 0.50 3.18
CA ARG A 76 1.29 0.00 4.07
C ARG A 76 0.76 -0.54 5.39
N LEU A 77 -0.22 0.15 5.99
CA LEU A 77 -0.75 -0.23 7.31
C LEU A 77 -1.75 -1.38 7.25
N THR A 78 -2.48 -1.54 6.15
CA THR A 78 -3.60 -2.49 6.06
C THR A 78 -3.33 -3.70 5.18
N THR A 79 -2.56 -3.54 4.10
CA THR A 79 -2.32 -4.59 3.10
C THR A 79 -0.86 -5.05 3.13
N ASP A 80 0.09 -4.13 3.07
CA ASP A 80 1.52 -4.41 2.87
C ASP A 80 2.32 -4.36 4.18
N ASN A 81 1.77 -5.00 5.21
CA ASN A 81 2.38 -5.17 6.52
C ASN A 81 2.87 -6.61 6.74
N SER A 82 3.72 -6.82 7.74
CA SER A 82 4.25 -8.14 8.11
C SER A 82 3.23 -9.07 8.79
N PHE A 83 1.99 -8.61 9.00
CA PHE A 83 0.89 -9.41 9.58
C PHE A 83 0.01 -10.07 8.52
N GLY A 84 0.48 -10.15 7.28
CA GLY A 84 -0.26 -10.81 6.18
C GLY A 84 -1.49 -10.02 5.72
N GLY A 85 -1.43 -8.68 5.77
CA GLY A 85 -2.52 -7.82 5.30
C GLY A 85 -3.72 -7.74 6.25
N ALA A 86 -3.50 -8.02 7.54
CA ALA A 86 -4.51 -7.79 8.56
C ALA A 86 -4.39 -6.35 9.11
N SER A 87 -5.52 -5.67 9.29
CA SER A 87 -5.59 -4.40 10.04
C SER A 87 -5.50 -4.69 11.53
N VAL A 88 -4.27 -4.75 12.06
CA VAL A 88 -4.00 -5.11 13.47
C VAL A 88 -3.73 -3.92 14.38
N PHE A 89 -3.71 -2.70 13.84
CA PHE A 89 -3.37 -1.49 14.59
C PHE A 89 -4.62 -0.64 14.85
N ASP A 90 -4.76 -0.17 16.09
CA ASP A 90 -5.79 0.81 16.46
C ASP A 90 -5.23 2.25 16.47
N ARG A 91 -3.91 2.38 16.41
CA ARG A 91 -3.17 3.66 16.40
C ARG A 91 -1.88 3.53 15.60
N VAL A 92 -1.35 4.64 15.13
CA VAL A 92 -0.06 4.72 14.42
C VAL A 92 0.64 6.04 14.71
N ASN A 93 1.97 5.98 14.82
CA ASN A 93 2.82 7.17 14.81
C ASN A 93 3.36 7.37 13.39
N ILE A 94 3.36 8.59 12.87
CA ILE A 94 3.88 8.90 11.54
C ILE A 94 4.97 9.97 11.68
N VAL A 95 6.14 9.71 11.09
CA VAL A 95 7.22 10.70 11.05
C VAL A 95 6.79 11.87 10.17
N ASP A 96 6.93 13.08 10.69
CA ASP A 96 6.27 14.29 10.19
C ASP A 96 6.95 14.98 8.98
N ARG A 97 7.88 14.27 8.36
CA ARG A 97 8.74 14.72 7.27
C ARG A 97 9.02 13.59 6.29
N TYR A 98 9.40 13.93 5.08
CA TYR A 98 9.79 12.96 4.08
C TYR A 98 11.24 12.48 4.25
N GLY A 99 11.42 11.18 4.11
CA GLY A 99 12.73 10.53 4.04
C GLY A 99 13.21 10.33 2.61
N THR A 100 14.51 10.20 2.44
CA THR A 100 15.13 9.78 1.17
C THR A 100 15.32 8.27 1.17
N PRO A 101 14.85 7.54 0.14
CA PRO A 101 15.09 6.11 0.03
C PRO A 101 16.59 5.78 -0.04
N THR A 102 17.03 4.78 0.72
CA THR A 102 18.37 4.20 0.62
C THR A 102 18.38 3.07 -0.42
N PRO A 103 19.56 2.61 -0.89
CA PRO A 103 19.66 1.48 -1.81
C PRO A 103 19.04 0.18 -1.28
N ASP A 104 18.86 0.05 0.03
CA ASP A 104 18.24 -1.11 0.68
C ASP A 104 16.72 -0.94 0.91
N GLY A 105 16.14 0.19 0.49
CA GLY A 105 14.71 0.48 0.64
C GLY A 105 14.30 1.03 2.01
N PHE A 106 15.25 1.43 2.85
CA PHE A 106 14.97 2.19 4.07
C PHE A 106 14.79 3.68 3.77
N LEU A 107 14.25 4.44 4.72
CA LEU A 107 14.14 5.89 4.62
C LEU A 107 15.14 6.56 5.56
N GLN A 108 16.01 7.40 4.98
CA GLN A 108 16.94 8.23 5.72
C GLN A 108 16.40 9.66 5.87
N PHE A 109 16.49 10.20 7.07
CA PHE A 109 16.04 11.55 7.39
C PHE A 109 17.22 12.47 7.63
N GLY A 110 17.28 13.57 6.89
CA GLY A 110 18.33 14.59 7.01
C GLY A 110 17.83 15.84 7.73
N PRO A 111 18.74 16.78 8.06
CA PRO A 111 18.35 18.10 8.57
C PRO A 111 17.49 18.89 7.58
N ASP A 112 17.63 18.62 6.28
CA ASP A 112 16.92 19.29 5.19
C ASP A 112 15.70 18.49 4.69
N SER A 113 15.30 17.42 5.38
CA SER A 113 14.08 16.67 5.05
C SER A 113 12.85 17.59 5.16
N SER A 114 12.12 17.72 4.06
CA SER A 114 10.90 18.52 3.99
C SER A 114 9.83 18.02 4.95
N LEU A 115 9.20 18.93 5.68
CA LEU A 115 8.02 18.62 6.49
C LEU A 115 6.85 18.24 5.57
N ILE A 116 6.01 17.32 6.05
CA ILE A 116 4.74 16.99 5.39
C ILE A 116 3.76 18.13 5.69
N GLU A 117 3.16 18.70 4.65
CA GLU A 117 2.23 19.84 4.78
C GLU A 117 0.93 19.46 5.52
N PRO A 118 0.30 20.40 6.24
CA PRO A 118 -0.89 20.13 7.06
C PRO A 118 -2.06 19.48 6.29
N GLU A 119 -2.26 19.85 5.03
CA GLU A 119 -3.32 19.33 4.17
C GLU A 119 -3.11 17.85 3.86
N VAL A 120 -1.85 17.46 3.57
CA VAL A 120 -1.45 16.06 3.38
C VAL A 120 -1.65 15.28 4.68
N ARG A 121 -1.24 15.86 5.82
CA ARG A 121 -1.45 15.22 7.14
C ARG A 121 -2.92 14.94 7.41
N ALA A 122 -3.79 15.92 7.16
CA ALA A 122 -5.23 15.78 7.36
C ALA A 122 -5.86 14.71 6.45
N ALA A 123 -5.39 14.57 5.21
CA ALA A 123 -5.87 13.53 4.30
C ALA A 123 -5.43 12.12 4.74
N VAL A 124 -4.19 11.97 5.20
CA VAL A 124 -3.70 10.71 5.79
C VAL A 124 -4.53 10.34 7.02
N GLU A 125 -4.76 11.27 7.93
CA GLU A 125 -5.60 11.06 9.11
C GLU A 125 -7.02 10.62 8.73
N GLN A 126 -7.59 11.20 7.68
CA GLN A 126 -8.90 10.82 7.18
C GLN A 126 -8.92 9.43 6.56
N ALA A 127 -7.90 9.08 5.78
CA ALA A 127 -7.77 7.77 5.13
C ALA A 127 -7.55 6.63 6.14
N LEU A 128 -6.87 6.92 7.25
CA LEU A 128 -6.55 5.91 8.26
C LEU A 128 -7.65 5.66 9.29
N LYS A 129 -8.77 6.38 9.27
CA LYS A 129 -9.87 6.13 10.20
C LYS A 129 -10.36 4.67 10.11
N PRO A 130 -10.60 4.00 11.25
CA PRO A 130 -10.70 4.56 12.61
C PRO A 130 -9.37 4.64 13.40
N MET A 131 -8.21 4.32 12.81
CA MET A 131 -6.93 4.38 13.52
C MET A 131 -6.62 5.80 14.00
N SER A 132 -6.10 5.90 15.22
CA SER A 132 -5.61 7.19 15.76
C SER A 132 -4.21 7.48 15.24
N VAL A 133 -4.00 8.66 14.65
CA VAL A 133 -2.69 9.09 14.11
C VAL A 133 -2.00 10.05 15.07
N THR A 134 -0.71 9.85 15.31
CA THR A 134 0.16 10.78 16.04
C THR A 134 1.35 11.16 15.17
N TRP A 135 1.52 12.44 14.87
CA TRP A 135 2.69 12.93 14.13
C TRP A 135 3.87 13.15 15.08
N VAL A 136 5.04 12.60 14.73
CA VAL A 136 6.26 12.66 15.55
C VAL A 136 7.43 13.21 14.73
N GLY A 137 8.37 13.91 15.38
CA GLY A 137 9.50 14.51 14.68
C GLY A 137 10.52 13.48 14.18
N SER A 138 10.56 12.31 14.82
CA SER A 138 11.48 11.21 14.51
C SER A 138 10.96 9.89 15.07
N SER A 139 11.40 8.77 14.50
CA SER A 139 11.10 7.44 15.05
C SER A 139 11.69 7.26 16.46
N SER A 140 12.83 7.88 16.76
CA SER A 140 13.48 7.84 18.08
C SER A 140 12.66 8.48 19.20
N GLU A 141 11.71 9.36 18.90
CA GLU A 141 10.78 9.88 19.92
C GLU A 141 9.81 8.81 20.44
N VAL A 142 9.54 7.78 19.63
CA VAL A 142 8.62 6.68 19.93
C VAL A 142 9.39 5.45 20.42
N ILE A 143 10.42 5.06 19.68
CA ILE A 143 11.20 3.83 19.89
C ILE A 143 12.25 4.05 21.00
N GLY A 144 12.61 5.31 21.28
CA GLY A 144 13.73 5.65 22.15
C GLY A 144 15.09 5.44 21.48
N THR A 145 16.15 5.68 22.24
CA THR A 145 17.55 5.46 21.85
C THR A 145 18.26 4.45 22.75
N GLY A 146 17.51 3.80 23.64
CA GLY A 146 18.00 2.80 24.58
C GLY A 146 18.23 1.43 23.94
N GLN A 147 18.74 0.49 24.74
CA GLN A 147 18.92 -0.91 24.31
C GLN A 147 17.62 -1.72 24.31
N GLU A 148 16.62 -1.27 25.06
CA GLU A 148 15.29 -1.89 25.11
C GLU A 148 14.40 -1.20 24.07
N ILE A 149 13.99 -1.98 23.08
CA ILE A 149 13.10 -1.52 22.02
C ILE A 149 11.67 -1.84 22.46
N PRO A 150 10.78 -0.84 22.57
CA PRO A 150 9.41 -1.07 23.01
C PRO A 150 8.63 -1.88 21.99
N SER A 151 7.64 -2.63 22.47
CA SER A 151 6.73 -3.36 21.58
C SER A 151 5.70 -2.41 20.96
N TYR A 152 5.23 -2.68 19.73
CA TYR A 152 4.21 -1.83 19.09
C TYR A 152 2.88 -1.81 19.85
N GLN A 153 2.57 -2.83 20.65
CA GLN A 153 1.38 -2.80 21.50
C GLN A 153 1.47 -1.65 22.51
N ASP A 154 2.68 -1.32 22.98
CA ASP A 154 2.90 -0.28 24.00
C ASP A 154 2.94 1.12 23.39
N VAL A 155 3.61 1.29 22.26
CA VAL A 155 3.87 2.61 21.66
C VAL A 155 3.16 2.87 20.32
N GLY A 156 2.60 1.84 19.69
CA GLY A 156 2.07 1.88 18.32
C GLY A 156 3.16 1.68 17.26
N PRO A 157 2.79 1.23 16.05
CA PRO A 157 3.73 1.19 14.93
C PRO A 157 4.19 2.60 14.55
N VAL A 158 5.35 2.67 13.88
CA VAL A 158 5.90 3.90 13.31
C VAL A 158 5.93 3.78 11.79
N LEU A 159 5.16 4.63 11.12
CA LEU A 159 5.17 4.78 9.66
C LEU A 159 6.14 5.89 9.26
N THR A 160 6.96 5.60 8.27
CA THR A 160 7.90 6.51 7.63
C THR A 160 7.54 6.64 6.16
N LEU A 161 7.60 7.85 5.63
CA LEU A 161 7.13 8.20 4.30
C LEU A 161 8.25 8.86 3.50
N GLY A 162 8.45 8.44 2.25
CA GLY A 162 9.31 9.11 1.28
C GLY A 162 8.55 10.14 0.46
N THR A 163 9.25 11.04 -0.22
CA THR A 163 8.62 11.98 -1.17
C THR A 163 8.07 11.20 -2.37
N PRO A 164 6.80 11.39 -2.76
CA PRO A 164 6.26 10.74 -3.95
C PRO A 164 6.93 11.27 -5.22
N SER A 165 7.25 10.38 -6.16
CA SER A 165 7.64 10.75 -7.52
C SER A 165 6.47 10.51 -8.46
N VAL A 166 6.14 11.51 -9.29
CA VAL A 166 5.01 11.46 -10.24
C VAL A 166 5.54 11.62 -11.66
N ASP A 167 5.12 10.74 -12.56
CA ASP A 167 5.39 10.78 -13.99
C ASP A 167 4.09 10.47 -14.76
N GLY A 168 3.39 11.52 -15.21
CA GLY A 168 2.12 11.38 -15.91
C GLY A 168 1.02 10.77 -15.04
N ASP A 169 0.52 9.60 -15.45
CA ASP A 169 -0.48 8.79 -14.76
C ASP A 169 0.14 7.74 -13.83
N GLN A 170 1.46 7.75 -13.66
CA GLN A 170 2.16 6.86 -12.75
C GLN A 170 2.78 7.64 -11.59
N ALA A 171 2.84 7.00 -10.43
CA ALA A 171 3.57 7.50 -9.29
C ALA A 171 4.25 6.38 -8.53
N ALA A 172 5.26 6.73 -7.74
CA ALA A 172 5.95 5.82 -6.85
C ALA A 172 6.21 6.50 -5.50
N MET A 173 6.08 5.75 -4.41
CA MET A 173 6.33 6.27 -3.07
C MET A 173 6.89 5.18 -2.17
N THR A 174 8.07 5.43 -1.59
CA THR A 174 8.66 4.54 -0.59
C THR A 174 7.98 4.75 0.76
N THR A 175 7.60 3.65 1.40
CA THR A 175 7.06 3.64 2.75
C THR A 175 7.81 2.62 3.60
N GLY A 176 7.95 2.91 4.89
CA GLY A 176 8.54 2.01 5.88
C GLY A 176 7.66 1.91 7.11
N LEU A 177 7.44 0.71 7.61
CA LEU A 177 6.66 0.44 8.80
C LEU A 177 7.53 -0.31 9.79
N TRP A 178 7.68 0.25 10.98
CA TRP A 178 8.27 -0.42 12.12
C TRP A 178 7.17 -0.75 13.14
N CYS A 179 7.22 -1.96 13.70
CA CYS A 179 6.25 -2.45 14.68
C CYS A 179 6.93 -3.32 15.76
N GLY A 180 8.20 -3.05 16.09
CA GLY A 180 8.95 -3.77 17.13
C GLY A 180 10.14 -4.56 16.59
N ASP A 181 10.77 -5.34 17.46
CA ASP A 181 12.01 -6.09 17.17
C ASP A 181 11.88 -7.18 16.12
N LEU A 182 10.67 -7.70 15.93
CA LEU A 182 10.38 -8.84 15.06
C LEU A 182 9.34 -8.49 14.00
N CYS A 183 9.16 -7.19 13.76
CA CYS A 183 8.10 -6.69 12.93
C CYS A 183 8.53 -5.39 12.26
N GLY A 184 8.81 -5.48 10.98
CA GLY A 184 8.83 -4.32 10.11
C GLY A 184 8.69 -4.70 8.65
N ALA A 185 8.22 -3.76 7.84
CA ALA A 185 8.12 -3.92 6.41
C ALA A 185 8.37 -2.60 5.70
N GLY A 186 9.03 -2.63 4.55
CA GLY A 186 9.22 -1.43 3.73
C GLY A 186 9.40 -1.75 2.26
N GLY A 187 9.42 -0.69 1.45
CA GLY A 187 9.55 -0.77 0.00
C GLY A 187 8.77 0.34 -0.72
N THR A 188 8.84 0.34 -2.04
CA THR A 188 8.21 1.36 -2.89
C THR A 188 6.90 0.85 -3.47
N HIS A 189 5.82 1.55 -3.19
CA HIS A 189 4.52 1.36 -3.84
C HIS A 189 4.55 1.98 -5.23
N ARG A 190 4.04 1.26 -6.25
CA ARG A 190 3.67 1.85 -7.53
C ARG A 190 2.18 2.20 -7.52
N LEU A 191 1.86 3.38 -8.03
CA LEU A 191 0.51 3.87 -8.16
C LEU A 191 0.21 4.22 -9.61
N GLU A 192 -1.01 3.97 -10.03
CA GLU A 192 -1.54 4.41 -11.33
C GLU A 192 -2.82 5.22 -11.12
N TRP A 193 -2.95 6.33 -11.83
CA TRP A 193 -4.14 7.15 -11.81
C TRP A 193 -5.25 6.52 -12.65
N THR A 194 -6.45 6.49 -12.09
CA THR A 194 -7.67 6.09 -12.80
C THR A 194 -8.75 7.17 -12.66
N GLU A 195 -9.55 7.39 -13.70
CA GLU A 195 -10.65 8.38 -13.62
C GLU A 195 -11.71 8.02 -12.59
N SER A 196 -11.93 6.72 -12.35
CA SER A 196 -13.01 6.23 -11.49
C SER A 196 -12.63 6.17 -10.01
N GLU A 197 -11.37 5.85 -9.70
CA GLU A 197 -10.95 5.53 -8.33
C GLU A 197 -9.80 6.42 -7.84
N GLY A 198 -9.23 7.27 -8.71
CA GLY A 198 -8.07 8.09 -8.40
C GLY A 198 -6.78 7.27 -8.43
N TRP A 199 -5.81 7.62 -7.58
CA TRP A 199 -4.54 6.91 -7.46
C TRP A 199 -4.73 5.54 -6.80
N LEU A 200 -4.43 4.47 -7.53
CA LEU A 200 -4.52 3.10 -7.05
C LEU A 200 -3.15 2.47 -6.94
N ILE A 201 -2.93 1.70 -5.87
CA ILE A 201 -1.72 0.88 -5.71
C ILE A 201 -1.81 -0.30 -6.69
N THR A 202 -0.92 -0.36 -7.67
CA THR A 202 -0.88 -1.44 -8.68
C THR A 202 0.22 -2.46 -8.44
N GLY A 203 1.04 -2.22 -7.41
CA GLY A 203 2.02 -3.17 -6.92
C GLY A 203 3.14 -2.49 -6.17
N MET A 204 4.26 -3.22 -6.07
CA MET A 204 5.47 -2.77 -5.42
C MET A 204 6.64 -2.80 -6.42
N GLU A 205 7.64 -1.96 -6.21
CA GLU A 205 8.89 -1.96 -6.97
C GLU A 205 10.12 -1.74 -6.08
N GLY A 206 11.29 -2.03 -6.65
CA GLY A 206 12.56 -1.83 -5.97
C GLY A 206 12.80 -2.80 -4.80
N PRO A 207 13.79 -2.48 -3.95
CA PRO A 207 14.09 -3.24 -2.74
C PRO A 207 12.89 -3.26 -1.79
N GLN A 208 12.60 -4.44 -1.26
CA GLN A 208 11.62 -4.66 -0.22
C GLN A 208 12.31 -5.37 0.94
N TRP A 209 11.87 -5.06 2.15
CA TRP A 209 12.38 -5.70 3.34
C TRP A 209 11.23 -6.08 4.27
N ILE A 210 11.40 -7.20 4.96
CA ILE A 210 10.56 -7.68 6.04
C ILE A 210 11.51 -8.12 7.16
N SER A 211 11.22 -7.71 8.39
CA SER A 211 11.97 -8.09 9.60
C SER A 211 11.04 -8.61 10.68
#